data_AF-A0A1J3IGZ1-F1
#
_entry.id   AF-A0A1J3IGZ1-F1
#
_cell.length_a   1.000
_cell.length_b   1.000
_cell.length_c   1.000
_cell.angle_alpha   90.00
_cell.angle_beta   90.00
_cell.angle_gamma   90.00
#
_symmetry.space_group_name_H-M   'P 1'
#
loop_
_entity.id
_entity.type
_entity.pdbx_description
1 polymer ?
#
loop_
_entity_poly.entity_id
_entity_poly.type
_entity_poly.pdbx_seq_one_letter_code
_entity_poly.pdbx_strand_id
1 'polypeptide(L)'
;MSSGSSSRTILQPSPRNRLLLPSSLVIIVGIIVALTFQSTLKPPPPKLCGFPGGPPITAPRIKLRDGRYLAYKEHGLPREKARRKVIFIHGSNCCRHDAIYATLLSQDLVEKLGMY
;
A
#
# COMPACT_ATOMS: atom_id res chain seq x y z
N MET A 1 -63.40 -20.66 56.39
CA MET A 1 -62.44 -21.69 55.91
C MET A 1 -62.89 -22.06 54.51
N SER A 2 -62.15 -21.96 53.40
CA SER A 2 -60.71 -21.88 53.17
C SER A 2 -60.41 -21.10 51.88
N SER A 3 -59.50 -20.13 52.02
CA SER A 3 -58.44 -19.71 51.07
C SER A 3 -58.69 -19.74 49.56
N GLY A 4 -58.87 -18.55 48.97
CA GLY A 4 -58.60 -18.30 47.55
C GLY A 4 -57.10 -18.33 47.24
N SER A 5 -56.71 -19.09 46.22
CA SER A 5 -55.34 -19.18 45.73
C SER A 5 -55.16 -18.27 44.52
N SER A 6 -54.37 -17.21 44.70
CA SER A 6 -54.02 -16.23 43.66
C SER A 6 -52.90 -16.80 42.78
N SER A 7 -53.21 -17.11 41.52
CA SER A 7 -52.21 -17.45 40.51
C SER A 7 -51.35 -16.22 40.19
N ARG A 8 -50.15 -16.15 40.75
CA ARG A 8 -49.12 -15.20 40.32
C ARG A 8 -48.52 -15.68 38.99
N THR A 9 -48.89 -15.04 37.89
CA THR A 9 -48.17 -15.16 36.62
C THR A 9 -46.80 -14.49 36.78
N ILE A 10 -45.76 -15.29 37.02
CA ILE A 10 -44.37 -14.83 37.00
C ILE A 10 -44.02 -14.60 35.53
N LEU A 11 -43.97 -13.33 35.11
CA LEU A 11 -43.37 -12.93 33.83
C LEU A 11 -41.89 -13.35 33.86
N GLN A 12 -41.54 -14.44 33.17
CA GLN A 12 -40.15 -14.77 32.94
C GLN A 12 -39.53 -13.71 32.01
N PRO A 13 -38.38 -13.11 32.37
CA PRO A 13 -37.72 -12.16 31.48
C PRO A 13 -37.16 -12.91 30.26
N SER A 14 -37.57 -12.47 29.08
CA SER A 14 -37.05 -12.93 27.79
C SER A 14 -35.51 -12.94 27.81
N PRO A 15 -34.85 -13.98 27.25
CA PRO A 15 -33.39 -14.05 27.22
C PRO A 15 -32.88 -12.89 26.36
N ARG A 16 -32.44 -11.81 27.00
CA ARG A 16 -31.74 -10.73 26.30
C ARG A 16 -30.49 -11.35 25.68
N ASN A 17 -30.38 -11.27 24.35
CA ASN A 17 -29.23 -11.68 23.54
C ASN A 17 -27.96 -10.93 23.97
N ARG A 18 -27.35 -11.35 25.09
CA ARG A 18 -26.22 -10.68 25.75
C ARG A 18 -24.94 -10.69 24.91
N LEU A 19 -24.84 -11.57 23.90
CA LEU A 19 -23.68 -11.68 23.02
C LEU A 19 -23.68 -10.69 21.83
N LEU A 20 -24.83 -10.19 21.36
CA LEU A 20 -24.88 -9.32 20.17
C LEU A 20 -24.49 -7.86 20.47
N LEU A 21 -24.74 -7.41 21.70
CA LEU A 21 -24.41 -6.06 22.19
C LEU A 21 -22.89 -5.78 22.23
N PRO A 22 -22.02 -6.65 22.80
CA PRO A 22 -20.58 -6.39 22.81
C PRO A 22 -19.95 -6.44 21.41
N SER A 23 -20.38 -7.37 20.54
CA SER A 23 -19.88 -7.44 19.16
C SER A 23 -20.23 -6.19 18.36
N SER A 24 -21.45 -5.67 18.53
CA SER A 24 -21.88 -4.44 17.86
C SER A 24 -21.06 -3.23 18.32
N LEU A 25 -20.73 -3.14 19.62
CA LEU A 25 -19.89 -2.06 20.15
C LEU A 25 -18.47 -2.09 19.57
N VAL A 26 -17.86 -3.28 19.48
CA VAL A 26 -16.52 -3.44 18.89
C VAL A 26 -16.51 -3.01 17.42
N ILE A 27 -17.54 -3.39 16.65
CA ILE A 27 -17.67 -2.98 15.24
C ILE A 27 -17.81 -1.46 15.13
N ILE A 28 -18.67 -0.84 15.96
CA ILE A 28 -18.88 0.61 15.95
C ILE A 28 -17.59 1.36 16.27
N VAL A 29 -16.86 0.93 17.31
CA VAL A 29 -15.56 1.53 17.67
C VAL A 29 -14.56 1.36 16.53
N GLY A 30 -14.50 0.17 15.91
CA GLY A 30 -13.65 -0.09 14.74
C GLY A 30 -13.95 0.83 13.55
N ILE A 31 -15.23 1.07 13.25
CA ILE A 31 -15.66 2.00 12.19
C ILE A 31 -15.24 3.43 12.53
N ILE A 32 -15.47 3.89 13.76
CA ILE A 32 -15.08 5.25 14.19
C ILE A 32 -13.56 5.44 14.07
N VAL A 33 -12.77 4.47 14.52
CA VAL A 33 -11.30 4.49 14.38
C VAL A 33 -10.89 4.50 12.90
N ALA A 34 -11.51 3.68 12.06
CA ALA A 34 -11.19 3.63 10.64
C ALA A 34 -11.56 4.94 9.91
N LEU A 35 -12.70 5.55 10.22
CA LEU A 35 -13.13 6.81 9.63
C LEU A 35 -12.22 7.97 10.07
N THR A 36 -11.91 8.06 11.38
CA THR A 36 -11.00 9.11 11.91
C THR A 36 -9.60 8.99 11.35
N PHE A 37 -9.08 7.77 11.20
CA PHE A 37 -7.79 7.54 10.55
C PHE A 37 -7.80 8.00 9.09
N GLN A 38 -8.86 7.66 8.33
CA GLN A 38 -8.99 8.04 6.93
C GLN A 38 -9.19 9.55 6.72
N SER A 39 -9.94 10.22 7.58
CA SER A 39 -10.30 11.62 7.42
C SER A 39 -9.27 12.59 7.96
N THR A 40 -8.59 12.24 9.06
CA THR A 40 -7.83 13.21 9.85
C THR A 40 -6.35 12.88 9.94
N LEU A 41 -6.00 11.59 10.01
CA LEU A 41 -4.60 11.16 10.18
C LEU A 41 -3.90 10.88 8.86
N LYS A 42 -4.65 10.73 7.77
CA LYS A 42 -4.06 10.49 6.45
C LYS A 42 -3.37 11.78 5.96
N PRO A 43 -2.06 11.73 5.66
CA PRO A 43 -1.38 12.91 5.13
C PRO A 43 -2.01 13.32 3.80
N PRO A 44 -1.95 14.62 3.44
CA PRO A 44 -2.41 15.07 2.14
C PRO A 44 -1.66 14.30 1.03
N PRO A 45 -2.30 14.07 -0.12
CA PRO A 45 -1.64 13.42 -1.25
C PRO A 45 -0.29 14.11 -1.54
N PRO A 46 0.80 13.33 -1.74
CA PRO A 46 2.10 13.90 -2.00
C PRO A 46 2.03 14.72 -3.30
N LYS A 47 2.66 15.89 -3.28
CA LYS A 47 2.79 16.71 -4.48
C LYS A 47 3.70 16.01 -5.48
N LEU A 48 3.32 16.07 -6.75
CA LEU A 48 4.11 15.49 -7.84
C LEU A 48 5.46 16.19 -7.96
N CYS A 49 6.52 15.41 -8.22
CA CYS A 49 7.83 15.98 -8.49
C CYS A 49 7.78 16.89 -9.73
N GLY A 50 8.38 18.07 -9.65
CA GLY A 50 8.43 19.05 -10.74
C GLY A 50 7.20 19.95 -10.88
N PHE A 51 6.19 19.82 -10.01
CA PHE A 51 5.05 20.73 -9.93
C PHE A 51 5.29 21.84 -8.89
N PRO A 52 4.56 22.98 -8.95
CA PRO A 52 4.68 24.07 -7.99
C PRO A 52 4.56 23.61 -6.53
N GLY A 53 5.57 23.90 -5.73
CA GLY A 53 5.65 23.51 -4.32
C GLY A 53 5.82 22.01 -4.07
N GLY A 54 6.06 21.21 -5.11
CA GLY A 54 6.47 19.81 -5.04
C GLY A 54 8.00 19.65 -5.07
N PRO A 55 8.51 18.44 -4.78
CA PRO A 55 9.94 18.16 -4.80
C PRO A 55 10.52 18.27 -6.22
N PRO A 56 11.83 18.53 -6.37
CA PRO A 56 12.47 18.57 -7.68
C PRO A 56 12.53 17.18 -8.32
N ILE A 57 12.59 17.14 -9.65
CA ILE A 57 12.85 15.90 -10.38
C ILE A 57 14.37 15.66 -10.36
N THR A 58 14.82 14.75 -9.51
CA THR A 58 16.25 14.42 -9.32
C THR A 58 16.73 13.23 -10.15
N ALA A 59 15.80 12.40 -10.61
CA ALA A 59 16.15 11.14 -11.25
C ALA A 59 16.36 11.29 -12.77
N PRO A 60 17.22 10.44 -13.37
CA PRO A 60 17.50 10.51 -14.80
C PRO A 60 16.27 10.16 -15.64
N ARG A 61 16.18 10.82 -16.80
CA ARG A 61 15.06 10.71 -17.75
C ARG A 61 15.47 11.15 -19.14
N ILE A 62 14.90 10.51 -20.15
CA ILE A 62 15.12 10.86 -21.57
C ILE A 62 13.94 11.72 -22.02
N LYS A 63 14.23 12.91 -22.56
CA LYS A 63 13.21 13.76 -23.19
C LYS A 63 12.94 13.22 -24.60
N LEU A 64 11.70 12.87 -24.87
CA LEU A 64 11.23 12.40 -26.17
C LEU A 64 10.98 13.61 -27.10
N ARG A 65 10.88 13.33 -28.41
CA ARG A 65 10.67 14.38 -29.44
C ARG A 65 9.39 15.19 -29.23
N ASP A 66 8.36 14.57 -28.66
CA ASP A 66 7.06 15.19 -28.35
C ASP A 66 7.06 15.95 -27.00
N GLY A 67 8.20 16.04 -26.32
CA GLY A 67 8.36 16.74 -25.04
C GLY A 67 8.03 15.90 -23.81
N ARG A 68 7.51 14.68 -23.95
CA ARG A 68 7.33 13.75 -22.81
C ARG A 68 8.67 13.23 -22.30
N TYR A 69 8.67 12.65 -21.10
CA TYR A 69 9.87 12.09 -20.47
C TYR A 69 9.73 10.60 -20.23
N LEU A 70 10.70 9.82 -20.69
CA LEU A 70 10.86 8.41 -20.34
C LEU A 70 11.74 8.30 -19.10
N ALA A 71 11.18 7.78 -18.01
CA ALA A 71 11.94 7.52 -16.78
C ALA A 71 12.74 6.22 -16.92
N TYR A 72 14.01 6.23 -16.52
CA TYR A 72 14.86 5.04 -16.52
C TYR A 72 15.73 4.98 -15.28
N LYS A 73 16.37 3.84 -15.05
CA LYS A 73 17.36 3.60 -14.00
C LYS A 73 18.44 2.67 -14.56
N GLU A 74 19.69 2.96 -14.25
CA GLU A 74 20.85 2.17 -14.66
C GLU A 74 21.31 1.29 -13.49
N HIS A 75 21.82 0.10 -13.82
CA HIS A 75 22.34 -0.87 -12.87
C HIS A 75 23.63 -1.49 -13.44
N GLY A 76 24.42 -2.16 -12.60
CA GLY A 76 25.65 -2.82 -13.03
C GLY A 76 26.84 -1.89 -13.22
N LEU A 77 27.78 -2.30 -14.07
CA LEU A 77 29.02 -1.57 -14.32
C LEU A 77 28.77 -0.32 -15.17
N PRO A 78 29.57 0.75 -15.07
CA PRO A 78 29.51 1.88 -16.00
C PRO A 78 29.52 1.42 -17.46
N ARG A 79 28.71 2.08 -18.30
CA ARG A 79 28.46 1.68 -19.70
C ARG A 79 29.75 1.54 -20.53
N GLU A 80 30.79 2.28 -20.20
CA GLU A 80 32.09 2.28 -20.86
C GLU A 80 32.92 1.03 -20.50
N LYS A 81 32.67 0.43 -19.33
CA LYS A 81 33.38 -0.73 -18.80
C LYS A 81 32.63 -2.05 -19.02
N ALA A 82 31.35 -2.00 -19.34
CA ALA A 82 30.52 -3.17 -19.52
C ALA A 82 30.80 -3.90 -20.84
N ARG A 83 30.88 -5.24 -20.77
CA ARG A 83 30.99 -6.15 -21.92
C ARG A 83 29.64 -6.37 -22.59
N ARG A 84 28.55 -6.27 -21.83
CA ARG A 84 27.16 -6.50 -22.29
C ARG A 84 26.29 -5.36 -21.79
N LYS A 85 25.45 -4.83 -22.69
CA LYS A 85 24.51 -3.74 -22.40
C LYS A 85 23.10 -4.27 -22.63
N VAL A 86 22.32 -4.36 -21.57
CA VAL A 86 20.98 -4.94 -21.57
C VAL A 86 19.96 -3.83 -21.35
N ILE A 87 18.90 -3.83 -22.16
CA ILE A 87 17.75 -2.95 -21.94
C ILE A 87 16.64 -3.81 -21.35
N PHE A 88 16.30 -3.54 -20.09
CA PHE A 88 15.17 -4.19 -19.43
C PHE A 88 13.90 -3.35 -19.57
N ILE A 89 12.85 -3.95 -20.12
CA ILE A 89 11.52 -3.36 -20.22
C ILE A 89 10.65 -4.04 -19.18
N HIS A 90 10.09 -3.27 -18.26
CA HIS A 90 9.23 -3.80 -17.20
C HIS A 90 7.84 -4.16 -17.73
N GLY A 91 7.18 -5.09 -17.04
CA GLY A 91 5.80 -5.48 -17.34
C GLY A 91 4.76 -4.45 -16.91
N SER A 92 3.50 -4.79 -17.14
CA SER A 92 2.35 -4.03 -16.63
C SER A 92 2.36 -4.02 -15.10
N ASN A 93 1.92 -2.91 -14.50
CA ASN A 93 1.92 -2.70 -13.05
C ASN A 93 3.31 -2.73 -12.38
N CYS A 94 4.37 -2.50 -13.15
CA CYS A 94 5.75 -2.29 -12.67
C CYS A 94 6.25 -0.89 -13.06
N CYS A 95 7.42 -0.53 -12.56
CA CYS A 95 8.14 0.69 -12.90
C CYS A 95 9.64 0.44 -13.06
N ARG A 96 10.40 1.49 -13.36
CA ARG A 96 11.88 1.44 -13.48
C ARG A 96 12.62 0.91 -12.24
N HIS A 97 11.96 0.83 -11.09
CA HIS A 97 12.54 0.33 -9.84
C HIS A 97 12.40 -1.20 -9.70
N ASP A 98 11.57 -1.84 -10.53
CA ASP A 98 11.23 -3.26 -10.45
C ASP A 98 12.09 -4.11 -11.43
N ALA A 99 13.36 -3.73 -11.59
CA ALA A 99 14.30 -4.44 -12.43
C ALA A 99 14.76 -5.74 -11.75
N ILE A 100 14.08 -6.85 -12.06
CA ILE A 100 14.28 -8.17 -11.45
C ILE A 100 15.75 -8.62 -11.49
N TYR A 101 16.46 -8.39 -12.60
CA TYR A 101 17.87 -8.75 -12.71
C TYR A 101 18.76 -7.96 -11.74
N ALA A 102 18.42 -6.70 -11.47
CA ALA A 102 19.17 -5.88 -10.52
C ALA A 102 18.90 -6.24 -9.05
N THR A 103 17.74 -6.86 -8.76
CA THR A 103 17.37 -7.26 -7.40
C THR A 103 17.72 -8.73 -7.10
N LEU A 104 17.73 -9.61 -8.10
CA LEU A 104 17.95 -11.04 -7.92
C LEU A 104 19.38 -11.50 -8.22
N LEU A 105 20.13 -10.81 -9.09
CA LEU A 105 21.50 -11.18 -9.37
C LEU A 105 22.45 -10.62 -8.31
N SER A 106 23.41 -11.42 -7.88
CA SER A 106 24.50 -10.91 -7.03
C SER A 106 25.37 -9.93 -7.81
N GLN A 107 25.90 -8.93 -7.11
CA GLN A 107 26.79 -7.94 -7.71
C GLN A 107 28.01 -8.61 -8.36
N ASP A 108 28.62 -9.60 -7.70
CA ASP A 108 29.74 -10.38 -8.24
C ASP A 108 29.42 -11.02 -9.60
N LEU A 109 28.21 -11.55 -9.77
CA LEU A 109 27.79 -12.17 -11.02
C LEU A 109 27.59 -11.13 -12.12
N VAL A 110 27.00 -9.98 -11.78
CA VAL A 110 26.85 -8.83 -12.69
C VAL A 110 28.21 -8.33 -13.18
N GLU A 111 29.17 -8.19 -12.27
CA GLU A 111 30.54 -7.75 -12.58
C GLU A 111 31.30 -8.79 -13.41
N LYS A 112 31.23 -10.08 -13.02
CA LYS A 112 31.87 -11.20 -13.75
C LYS A 112 31.37 -11.31 -15.18
N LEU A 113 30.06 -11.13 -15.39
CA LEU A 113 29.44 -11.13 -16.71
C LEU A 113 29.65 -9.82 -17.47
N GLY A 114 30.11 -8.78 -16.78
CA GLY A 114 30.37 -7.45 -17.33
C GLY A 114 29.09 -6.78 -17.80
N MET A 115 28.01 -6.86 -17.02
CA MET A 115 26.69 -6.37 -17.41
C MET A 115 26.47 -4.91 -16.99
N TYR A 116 25.85 -4.17 -17.91
CA TYR A 116 25.18 -2.89 -17.72
C TYR A 116 23.70 -3.08 -18.06
#